data_AF-A0A9X3S7Y9-F1
#
_entry.id   AF-A0A9X3S7Y9-F1
#
_cell.length_a   1.000
_cell.length_b   1.000
_cell.length_c   1.000
_cell.angle_alpha   90.00
_cell.angle_beta   90.00
_cell.angle_gamma   90.00
#
_symmetry.space_group_name_H-M   'P 1'
#
loop_
_entity.id
_entity.type
_entity.pdbx_description
1 polymer ?
#
loop_
_entity_poly.entity_id
_entity_poly.type
_entity_poly.pdbx_seq_one_letter_code
_entity_poly.pdbx_strand_id
1 'polypeptide(L)' 'MRTIECNVCGETLSAANDEELAKQLKDHLVDEHDESPSDDEIHQTVDHEAYDAMDS' A
#
# COMPACT_ATOMS: atom_id res chain seq x y z
N MET A 1 -3.36 -6.61 -11.01
CA MET A 1 -2.96 -6.83 -9.60
C MET A 1 -2.37 -5.51 -9.16
N ARG A 2 -2.85 -4.95 -8.05
CA ARG A 2 -2.44 -3.61 -7.61
C ARG A 2 -1.19 -3.75 -6.75
N THR A 3 -0.22 -2.89 -6.99
CA THR A 3 1.09 -2.94 -6.38
C THR A 3 1.51 -1.54 -5.96
N ILE A 4 2.10 -1.42 -4.77
CA ILE A 4 2.63 -0.16 -4.25
C ILE A 4 3.99 -0.41 -3.58
N GLU A 5 4.88 0.57 -3.65
CA GLU A 5 6.14 0.55 -2.90
C GLU A 5 5.97 1.35 -1.62
N CYS A 6 6.36 0.78 -0.47
CA CYS A 6 6.33 1.47 0.80
C CYS A 6 7.32 2.64 0.79
N ASN A 7 6.83 3.87 1.01
CA ASN A 7 7.65 5.08 1.03
C ASN A 7 8.69 5.15 2.16
N VAL A 8 8.60 4.26 3.14
CA VAL A 8 9.49 4.25 4.32
C VAL A 8 10.66 3.29 4.13
N CYS A 9 10.40 2.06 3.68
CA CYS A 9 11.40 1.00 3.56
C CYS A 9 11.67 0.53 2.13
N GLY A 10 10.86 0.93 1.15
CA GLY A 10 10.95 0.47 -0.24
C GLY A 10 10.40 -0.95 -0.45
N GLU A 11 9.71 -1.54 0.52
CA GLU A 11 9.09 -2.86 0.35
C GLU A 11 7.92 -2.79 -0.63
N THR A 12 7.88 -3.71 -1.59
CA THR A 12 6.80 -3.78 -2.57
C THR A 12 5.65 -4.64 -2.04
N LEU A 13 4.49 -4.02 -1.85
CA LEU A 13 3.25 -4.68 -1.42
C LEU A 13 2.33 -4.87 -2.63
N SER A 14 1.64 -6.01 -2.69
CA SER A 14 0.74 -6.34 -3.79
C SER A 14 -0.55 -7.00 -3.32
N ALA A 15 -1.67 -6.63 -3.96
CA ALA A 15 -2.99 -7.17 -3.64
C ALA A 15 -3.87 -7.28 -4.89
N ALA A 16 -5.02 -7.94 -4.74
CA ALA A 16 -5.94 -8.14 -5.86
C ALA A 16 -6.63 -6.83 -6.30
N ASN A 17 -6.85 -5.90 -5.37
CA ASN A 17 -7.56 -4.63 -5.58
C ASN A 17 -7.03 -3.57 -4.57
N ASP A 18 -7.48 -2.33 -4.73
CA ASP A 18 -7.04 -1.19 -3.91
C ASP A 18 -7.43 -1.32 -2.44
N GLU A 19 -8.60 -1.91 -2.13
CA GLU A 19 -9.06 -2.07 -0.75
C GLU A 19 -8.18 -3.06 0.03
N GLU A 20 -7.82 -4.18 -0.60
CA GLU A 20 -6.90 -5.15 -0.02
C GLU A 20 -5.47 -4.60 0.06
N LEU A 21 -5.07 -3.76 -0.90
CA LEU A 21 -3.75 -3.12 -0.87
C LEU A 21 -3.65 -2.08 0.23
N ALA A 22 -4.69 -1.25 0.40
CA ALA A 22 -4.82 -0.28 1.47
C ALA A 22 -4.68 -0.94 2.84
N LYS A 23 -5.41 -2.04 3.05
CA LYS A 23 -5.33 -2.79 4.30
C LYS A 23 -3.91 -3.32 4.55
N GLN A 24 -3.29 -3.94 3.54
CA GLN A 24 -1.92 -4.46 3.67
C GLN A 24 -0.89 -3.36 3.95
N LEU A 25 -0.98 -2.23 3.24
CA LEU A 25 -0.09 -1.08 3.45
C LEU A 25 -0.25 -0.51 4.86
N LYS A 26 -1.48 -0.38 5.33
CA LYS A 26 -1.77 0.08 6.69
C LYS A 26 -1.19 -0.84 7.75
N ASP A 27 -1.44 -2.15 7.63
CA ASP A 27 -0.91 -3.15 8.56
C ASP A 27 0.64 -3.14 8.54
N HIS A 28 1.26 -3.04 7.36
CA HIS A 28 2.71 -2.94 7.21
C HIS A 28 3.29 -1.69 7.88
N LEU A 29 2.69 -0.51 7.68
CA LEU A 29 3.14 0.73 8.31
C LEU A 29 3.03 0.67 9.84
N VAL A 30 1.99 0.02 10.36
CA VAL A 30 1.81 -0.14 11.81
C VAL A 30 2.84 -1.12 12.40
N ASP A 31 3.04 -2.28 11.79
CA ASP A 31 3.95 -3.32 12.32
C ASP A 31 5.44 -2.97 12.14
N GLU A 32 5.82 -2.47 10.95
CA GLU A 32 7.23 -2.26 10.59
C GLU A 32 7.73 -0.84 10.86
N HIS A 33 6.83 0.14 10.92
CA HIS A 33 7.19 1.57 11.02
C HIS A 33 6.57 2.29 12.22
N ASP A 34 5.76 1.62 13.04
CA ASP A 34 4.98 2.23 14.15
C ASP A 34 4.14 3.44 13.66
N GLU A 35 3.80 3.47 12.36
CA GLU A 35 3.01 4.52 11.73
C GLU A 35 1.56 4.08 11.63
N SER A 36 0.65 4.93 12.11
CA SER A 36 -0.80 4.66 12.09
C SER A 36 -1.56 5.70 11.26
N PRO A 37 -1.41 5.69 9.93
CA PRO A 37 -2.16 6.59 9.06
C PRO A 37 -3.66 6.28 9.08
N SER A 38 -4.46 7.31 8.82
CA SER A 38 -5.91 7.20 8.71
C SER A 38 -6.29 6.38 7.49
N ASP A 39 -7.48 5.80 7.50
CA ASP A 39 -8.01 5.05 6.36
C ASP A 39 -8.05 5.89 5.07
N ASP A 40 -8.55 7.13 5.19
CA ASP A 40 -8.55 8.12 4.11
C ASP A 40 -7.15 8.44 3.56
N GLU A 41 -6.14 8.50 4.43
CA GLU A 41 -4.77 8.80 4.02
C GLU A 41 -4.19 7.62 3.23
N ILE A 42 -4.38 6.40 3.74
CA ILE A 42 -3.96 5.17 3.05
C ILE A 42 -4.65 5.01 1.71
N HIS A 43 -5.96 5.26 1.64
CA HIS A 43 -6.70 5.18 0.38
C HIS A 43 -6.21 6.20 -0.64
N GLN A 44 -5.88 7.42 -0.22
CA GLN A 44 -5.27 8.43 -1.11
C GLN A 44 -3.88 8.01 -1.59
N THR A 45 -3.06 7.44 -0.71
CA THR A 45 -1.73 6.91 -1.06
C THR A 45 -1.86 5.79 -2.10
N VAL A 46 -2.75 4.82 -1.87
CA VAL A 46 -2.97 3.72 -2.81
C VAL A 46 -3.55 4.21 -4.14
N ASP A 47 -4.52 5.13 -4.13
CA ASP A 47 -5.09 5.71 -5.36
C ASP A 47 -4.03 6.42 -6.21
N HIS A 48 -3.11 7.15 -5.56
CA HIS A 48 -2.10 7.94 -6.24
C HIS A 48 -0.88 7.13 -6.68
N GLU A 49 -0.39 6.23 -5.82
CA GLU A 49 0.91 5.59 -5.99
C GLU A 49 0.83 4.13 -6.41
N ALA A 50 -0.30 3.45 -6.20
CA ALA A 50 -0.41 2.07 -6.63
C ALA A 50 -0.52 1.98 -8.15
N TYR A 51 0.25 1.06 -8.71
CA TYR A 51 0.29 0.74 -10.14
C TYR A 51 -0.21 -0.67 -10.38
N ASP A 52 -0.70 -0.95 -11.60
CA ASP A 52 -0.95 -2.32 -12.01
C ASP A 52 0.37 -2.96 -12.42
N ALA A 53 0.81 -3.96 -11.66
CA ALA A 53 1.84 -4.86 -12.13
C ALA A 53 1.21 -5.73 -13.24
N MET A 54 1.30 -5.26 -14.49
CA MET A 54 1.16 -6.15 -15.63
C MET A 54 2.48 -6.91 -15.74
N ASP A 55 2.48 -8.20 -15.35
CA ASP A 55 3.56 -9.14 -15.71
C ASP A 55 3.84 -8.98 -17.22
N SER A 56 4.99 -8.40 -17.54
CA SER A 56 5.52 -8.25 -18.90
C SER A 56 6.18 -9.54 -19.37
#